data_AF-A0A8T6M2D3-F1
#
_entry.id   AF-A0A8T6M2D3-F1
#
_cell.length_a   1.000
_cell.length_b   1.000
_cell.length_c   1.000
_cell.angle_alpha   90.00
_cell.angle_beta   90.00
_cell.angle_gamma   90.00
#
_symmetry.space_group_name_H-M   'P 1'
#
loop_
_entity.id
_entity.type
_entity.pdbx_description
1 polymer ?
#
loop_
_entity_poly.entity_id
_entity_poly.type
_entity_poly.pdbx_seq_one_letter_code
_entity_poly.pdbx_strand_id
1 'polypeptide(L)'
;MIEFDETKKARIILDSTRESIESFFELFEKNTNRQAAPANKEIDLLRAALTFAASGLDSTLKQLIRDCLPKLVKLENSEKGFITYIVKELRGDLEYDDESKGRKFLAEILISDSPQEELIKKYVEHLTNGSLQNTQELDKCRSALGINKLIDKDRKMIGEIFQKRNKIIHELDANLTISKKGKRHRNRHSKKDIRKDCDVLLKECETIIKEVENNLK
;
A
#
# COMPACT_ATOMS: atom_id res chain seq x y z
N MET A 1 -7.76 -25.47 -6.55
CA MET A 1 -7.32 -24.07 -6.50
C MET A 1 -5.88 -24.08 -7.01
N ILE A 2 -5.60 -23.43 -8.15
CA ILE A 2 -4.22 -23.37 -8.67
C ILE A 2 -3.47 -22.40 -7.76
N GLU A 3 -2.46 -22.90 -7.06
CA GLU A 3 -1.61 -22.08 -6.19
C GLU A 3 -0.40 -21.64 -7.03
N PHE A 4 -0.26 -20.33 -7.22
CA PHE A 4 0.88 -19.74 -7.92
C PHE A 4 2.00 -19.48 -6.91
N ASP A 5 3.20 -19.98 -7.18
CA ASP A 5 4.34 -19.81 -6.26
C ASP A 5 4.69 -18.32 -6.08
N GLU A 6 4.46 -17.52 -7.12
CA GLU A 6 4.70 -16.07 -7.16
C GLU A 6 3.78 -15.27 -6.23
N THR A 7 2.58 -15.77 -5.89
CA THR A 7 1.63 -15.06 -5.01
C THR A 7 1.64 -15.58 -3.58
N LYS A 8 2.36 -16.68 -3.32
CA LYS A 8 2.40 -17.35 -2.01
C LYS A 8 2.86 -16.42 -0.89
N LYS A 9 3.93 -15.66 -1.10
CA LYS A 9 4.44 -14.72 -0.07
C LYS A 9 3.45 -13.58 0.20
N ALA A 10 2.78 -13.08 -0.83
CA ALA A 10 1.74 -12.06 -0.68
C ALA A 10 0.54 -12.59 0.13
N ARG A 11 0.14 -13.86 -0.06
CA ARG A 11 -0.90 -14.52 0.77
C ARG A 11 -0.46 -14.65 2.23
N ILE A 12 0.77 -15.05 2.50
CA ILE A 12 1.32 -15.11 3.87
C ILE A 12 1.26 -13.74 4.54
N ILE A 13 1.64 -12.66 3.83
CA ILE A 13 1.55 -11.29 4.36
C ILE A 13 0.10 -10.92 4.70
N LEU A 14 -0.86 -11.22 3.81
CA LEU A 14 -2.27 -10.96 4.04
C LEU A 14 -2.80 -11.69 5.28
N ASP A 15 -2.50 -12.98 5.42
CA ASP A 15 -2.96 -13.77 6.56
C ASP A 15 -2.33 -13.29 7.88
N SER A 16 -1.02 -13.01 7.87
CA SER A 16 -0.33 -12.44 9.04
C SER A 16 -0.89 -11.06 9.43
N THR A 17 -1.26 -10.24 8.44
CA THR A 17 -1.90 -8.94 8.66
C THR A 17 -3.28 -9.12 9.31
N ARG A 18 -4.08 -10.07 8.81
CA ARG A 18 -5.40 -10.37 9.37
C ARG A 18 -5.30 -10.81 10.84
N GLU A 19 -4.39 -11.73 11.16
CA GLU A 19 -4.14 -12.19 12.53
C GLU A 19 -3.72 -11.05 13.47
N SER A 20 -2.84 -10.16 13.00
CA SER A 20 -2.39 -9.00 13.76
C SER A 20 -3.55 -8.03 14.05
N ILE A 21 -4.40 -7.76 13.06
CA ILE A 21 -5.58 -6.89 13.21
C ILE A 21 -6.56 -7.49 14.22
N GLU A 22 -6.87 -8.78 14.12
CA GLU A 22 -7.76 -9.45 15.09
C GLU A 22 -7.20 -9.37 16.50
N SER A 23 -5.90 -9.60 16.68
CA SER A 23 -5.23 -9.50 17.98
C SER A 23 -5.39 -8.10 18.60
N PHE A 24 -5.29 -7.02 17.81
CA PHE A 24 -5.54 -5.66 18.31
C PHE A 24 -7.00 -5.45 18.74
N PHE A 25 -7.97 -5.99 17.99
CA PHE A 25 -9.39 -5.90 18.36
C PHE A 25 -9.71 -6.70 19.62
N GLU A 26 -9.17 -7.91 19.76
CA GLU A 26 -9.33 -8.70 20.97
C GLU A 26 -8.75 -8.00 22.19
N LEU A 27 -7.53 -7.45 22.07
CA LEU A 27 -6.91 -6.69 23.14
C LEU A 27 -7.73 -5.45 23.48
N PHE A 28 -8.28 -4.76 22.47
CA PHE A 28 -9.16 -3.62 22.71
C PHE A 28 -10.36 -4.04 23.54
N GLU A 29 -11.06 -5.10 23.15
CA GLU A 29 -12.24 -5.60 23.86
C GLU A 29 -11.93 -6.05 25.29
N LYS A 30 -10.80 -6.75 25.50
CA LYS A 30 -10.36 -7.23 26.82
C LYS A 30 -10.04 -6.07 27.77
N ASN A 31 -9.53 -4.95 27.25
CA ASN A 31 -9.12 -3.81 28.06
C ASN A 31 -10.21 -2.74 28.22
N THR A 32 -11.19 -2.66 27.32
CA THR A 32 -12.27 -1.68 27.42
C THR A 32 -13.38 -2.12 28.39
N ASN A 33 -13.67 -1.28 29.38
CA ASN A 33 -14.87 -1.45 30.18
C ASN A 33 -16.12 -1.02 29.38
N ARG A 34 -17.06 -1.94 29.15
CA ARG A 34 -18.29 -1.71 28.35
C ARG A 34 -19.18 -0.57 28.86
N GLN A 35 -19.01 -0.14 30.11
CA GLN A 35 -19.80 0.92 30.74
C GLN A 35 -19.14 2.32 30.67
N ALA A 36 -17.89 2.42 30.21
CA ALA A 36 -17.14 3.68 30.16
C ALA A 36 -16.62 4.00 28.76
N ALA A 37 -16.41 5.29 28.47
CA ALA A 37 -15.79 5.70 27.23
C ALA A 37 -14.31 5.27 27.20
N PRO A 38 -13.81 4.68 26.09
CA PRO A 38 -12.44 4.16 26.04
C PRO A 38 -11.37 5.20 26.39
N ALA A 39 -10.35 4.73 27.10
CA ALA A 39 -9.14 5.48 27.42
C ALA A 39 -8.23 5.62 26.19
N ASN A 40 -7.30 6.58 26.20
CA ASN A 40 -6.40 6.80 25.05
C ASN A 40 -5.57 5.55 24.72
N LYS A 41 -5.07 4.83 25.73
CA LYS A 41 -4.30 3.60 25.57
C LYS A 41 -5.08 2.50 24.85
N GLU A 42 -6.38 2.39 25.12
CA GLU A 42 -7.26 1.44 24.42
C GLU A 42 -7.46 1.88 22.97
N ILE A 43 -7.72 3.17 22.72
CA ILE A 43 -7.88 3.70 21.35
C ILE A 43 -6.58 3.55 20.54
N ASP A 44 -5.41 3.55 21.18
CA ASP A 44 -4.14 3.30 20.50
C ASP A 44 -4.06 1.87 19.90
N LEU A 45 -4.79 0.88 20.45
CA LEU A 45 -4.94 -0.45 19.82
C LEU A 45 -5.72 -0.36 18.50
N LEU A 46 -6.76 0.48 18.44
CA LEU A 46 -7.50 0.71 17.20
C LEU A 46 -6.63 1.45 16.16
N ARG A 47 -5.84 2.43 16.60
CA ARG A 47 -4.87 3.10 15.72
C ARG A 47 -3.85 2.13 15.16
N ALA A 48 -3.31 1.26 16.01
CA ALA A 48 -2.40 0.20 15.60
C ALA A 48 -3.05 -0.75 14.59
N ALA A 49 -4.29 -1.19 14.82
CA ALA A 49 -5.01 -2.04 13.87
C ALA A 49 -5.10 -1.41 12.47
N LEU A 50 -5.46 -0.12 12.38
CA LEU A 50 -5.56 0.56 11.09
C LEU A 50 -4.19 0.75 10.42
N THR A 51 -3.17 1.11 11.20
CA THR A 51 -1.79 1.23 10.69
C THR A 51 -1.30 -0.11 10.15
N PHE A 52 -1.51 -1.21 10.88
CA PHE A 52 -1.13 -2.55 10.43
C PHE A 52 -1.90 -2.99 9.18
N ALA A 53 -3.19 -2.68 9.07
CA ALA A 53 -3.96 -2.96 7.87
C ALA A 53 -3.39 -2.24 6.63
N ALA A 54 -3.04 -0.96 6.77
CA ALA A 54 -2.44 -0.19 5.68
C ALA A 54 -1.03 -0.68 5.32
N SER A 55 -0.22 -1.03 6.32
CA SER A 55 1.11 -1.64 6.11
C SER A 55 1.01 -3.02 5.48
N GLY A 56 -0.04 -3.78 5.78
CA GLY A 56 -0.32 -5.07 5.16
C GLY A 56 -0.66 -4.92 3.67
N LEU A 57 -1.48 -3.92 3.30
CA LEU A 57 -1.73 -3.59 1.89
C LEU A 57 -0.45 -3.17 1.16
N ASP A 58 0.34 -2.26 1.75
CA ASP A 58 1.63 -1.83 1.19
C ASP A 58 2.58 -3.01 0.97
N SER A 59 2.73 -3.86 1.98
CA SER A 59 3.63 -5.02 1.94
C SER A 59 3.16 -6.08 0.95
N THR A 60 1.85 -6.37 0.92
CA THR A 60 1.25 -7.32 -0.04
C THR A 60 1.52 -6.86 -1.46
N LEU A 61 1.23 -5.59 -1.75
CA LEU A 61 1.39 -5.03 -3.09
C LEU A 61 2.85 -5.00 -3.54
N LYS A 62 3.75 -4.58 -2.66
CA LYS A 62 5.19 -4.60 -2.94
C LYS A 62 5.71 -6.02 -3.17
N GLN A 63 5.21 -7.00 -2.43
CA GLN A 63 5.62 -8.38 -2.61
C GLN A 63 5.13 -8.93 -3.96
N LEU A 64 3.88 -8.65 -4.34
CA LEU A 64 3.37 -8.99 -5.67
C LEU A 64 4.17 -8.32 -6.78
N ILE A 65 4.56 -7.05 -6.62
CA ILE A 65 5.40 -6.36 -7.60
C ILE A 65 6.76 -7.06 -7.73
N ARG A 66 7.42 -7.42 -6.63
CA ARG A 66 8.72 -8.10 -6.68
C ARG A 66 8.65 -9.47 -7.33
N ASP A 67 7.65 -10.27 -6.97
CA ASP A 67 7.58 -11.67 -7.38
C ASP A 67 6.89 -11.87 -8.74
N CYS A 68 5.90 -11.02 -9.08
CA CYS A 68 5.06 -11.21 -10.26
C CYS A 68 5.39 -10.26 -11.43
N LEU A 69 5.80 -9.01 -11.15
CA LEU A 69 6.03 -8.02 -12.21
C LEU A 69 7.04 -8.48 -13.28
N PRO A 70 8.17 -9.15 -12.95
CA PRO A 70 9.11 -9.61 -13.96
C PRO A 70 8.49 -10.54 -15.02
N LYS A 71 7.44 -11.29 -14.66
CA LYS A 71 6.67 -12.12 -15.59
C LYS A 71 5.58 -11.31 -16.29
N LEU A 72 4.84 -10.49 -15.54
CA LEU A 72 3.70 -9.74 -16.04
C LEU A 72 4.06 -8.62 -17.01
N VAL A 73 5.24 -8.01 -16.87
CA VAL A 73 5.67 -6.86 -17.68
C VAL A 73 5.81 -7.19 -19.18
N LYS A 74 5.91 -8.48 -19.51
CA LYS A 74 5.95 -8.99 -20.88
C LYS A 74 4.55 -9.17 -21.50
N LEU A 75 3.49 -8.90 -20.73
CA LEU A 75 2.09 -8.99 -21.17
C LEU A 75 1.55 -7.58 -21.47
N GLU A 76 0.68 -7.48 -22.48
CA GLU A 76 0.17 -6.19 -23.01
C GLU A 76 -0.37 -5.24 -21.93
N ASN A 77 -1.06 -5.78 -20.91
CA ASN A 77 -1.70 -4.97 -19.87
C ASN A 77 -0.71 -4.25 -18.94
N SER A 78 0.51 -4.77 -18.79
CA SER A 78 1.54 -4.23 -17.87
C SER A 78 2.65 -3.50 -18.62
N GLU A 79 2.88 -3.84 -19.89
CA GLU A 79 3.94 -3.29 -20.74
C GLU A 79 3.84 -1.77 -20.88
N LYS A 80 2.62 -1.23 -21.07
CA LYS A 80 2.40 0.22 -21.23
C LYS A 80 2.92 1.04 -20.05
N GLY A 81 2.71 0.53 -18.82
CA GLY A 81 3.21 1.18 -17.61
C GLY A 81 4.73 1.19 -17.55
N PHE A 82 5.34 0.07 -17.92
CA PHE A 82 6.80 -0.09 -17.98
C PHE A 82 7.45 0.82 -19.02
N ILE A 83 6.91 0.88 -20.25
CA ILE A 83 7.38 1.80 -21.29
C ILE A 83 7.26 3.25 -20.82
N THR A 84 6.14 3.60 -20.19
CA THR A 84 5.93 4.96 -19.66
C THR A 84 6.97 5.31 -18.60
N TYR A 85 7.32 4.37 -17.72
CA TYR A 85 8.39 4.54 -16.74
C TYR A 85 9.75 4.77 -17.41
N ILE A 86 10.14 3.91 -18.36
CA ILE A 86 11.42 4.01 -19.07
C ILE A 86 11.54 5.34 -19.80
N VAL A 87 10.50 5.78 -20.52
CA VAL A 87 10.51 7.06 -21.24
C VAL A 87 10.72 8.23 -20.29
N LYS A 88 10.12 8.20 -19.09
CA LYS A 88 10.30 9.25 -18.09
C LYS A 88 11.70 9.25 -17.48
N GLU A 89 12.27 8.07 -17.18
CA GLU A 89 13.66 7.95 -16.71
C GLU A 89 14.64 8.49 -17.76
N LEU A 90 14.47 8.12 -19.03
CA LEU A 90 15.33 8.58 -20.13
C LEU A 90 15.29 10.10 -20.34
N ARG A 91 14.15 10.73 -20.07
CA ARG A 91 13.99 12.20 -20.13
C ARG A 91 14.55 12.91 -18.90
N GLY A 92 14.79 12.19 -17.80
CA GLY A 92 15.08 12.80 -16.51
C GLY A 92 13.84 13.39 -15.82
N ASP A 93 12.63 13.09 -16.29
CA ASP A 93 11.37 13.72 -15.84
C ASP A 93 10.98 13.35 -14.39
N LEU A 94 11.61 12.32 -13.81
CA LEU A 94 11.25 11.80 -12.49
C LEU A 94 11.90 12.58 -11.34
N GLU A 95 12.92 13.38 -11.61
CA GLU A 95 13.54 14.29 -10.63
C GLU A 95 13.98 15.60 -11.30
N TYR A 96 13.48 16.72 -10.75
CA TYR A 96 13.47 18.05 -11.40
C TYR A 96 14.83 18.76 -11.60
N ASP A 97 15.99 18.12 -11.37
CA ASP A 97 17.24 18.88 -11.15
C ASP A 97 18.52 18.36 -11.84
N ASP A 98 18.48 17.31 -12.66
CA ASP A 98 19.72 16.81 -13.30
C ASP A 98 19.47 16.20 -14.69
N GLU A 99 19.64 17.00 -15.76
CA GLU A 99 19.63 16.52 -17.16
C GLU A 99 20.62 15.38 -17.43
N SER A 100 21.65 15.21 -16.59
CA SER A 100 22.61 14.12 -16.73
C SER A 100 22.05 12.78 -16.23
N LYS A 101 20.95 12.74 -15.48
CA LYS A 101 20.36 11.50 -14.96
C LYS A 101 19.86 10.56 -16.05
N GLY A 102 19.15 11.07 -17.05
CA GLY A 102 18.69 10.24 -18.17
C GLY A 102 19.86 9.58 -18.91
N ARG A 103 20.99 10.30 -19.05
CA ARG A 103 22.22 9.77 -19.65
C ARG A 103 22.90 8.73 -18.75
N LYS A 104 22.98 8.97 -17.43
CA LYS A 104 23.50 7.99 -16.45
C LYS A 104 22.67 6.72 -16.46
N PHE A 105 21.34 6.84 -16.40
CA PHE A 105 20.40 5.73 -16.51
C PHE A 105 20.65 4.93 -17.80
N LEU A 106 20.71 5.58 -18.96
CA LEU A 106 20.99 4.90 -20.22
C LEU A 106 22.36 4.21 -20.22
N ALA A 107 23.39 4.86 -19.72
CA ALA A 107 24.74 4.28 -19.65
C ALA A 107 24.76 3.03 -18.76
N GLU A 108 24.11 3.07 -17.59
CA GLU A 108 23.97 1.91 -16.69
C GLU A 108 23.29 0.72 -17.37
N ILE A 109 22.22 0.98 -18.13
CA ILE A 109 21.51 -0.06 -18.87
C ILE A 109 22.38 -0.66 -19.98
N LEU A 110 23.10 0.17 -20.74
CA LEU A 110 23.93 -0.28 -21.88
C LEU A 110 25.14 -1.14 -21.47
N ILE A 111 25.67 -0.94 -20.26
CA ILE A 111 26.80 -1.73 -19.74
C ILE A 111 26.37 -2.98 -18.99
N SER A 112 25.06 -3.14 -18.72
CA SER A 112 24.56 -4.29 -17.97
C SER A 112 24.57 -5.57 -18.82
N ASP A 113 24.83 -6.71 -18.17
CA ASP A 113 24.86 -8.02 -18.84
C ASP A 113 23.49 -8.40 -19.44
N SER A 114 22.41 -7.93 -18.82
CA SER A 114 21.03 -8.13 -19.27
C SER A 114 20.22 -6.82 -19.14
N PRO A 115 20.24 -5.95 -20.17
CA PRO A 115 19.57 -4.65 -20.15
C PRO A 115 18.10 -4.72 -19.77
N GLN A 116 17.39 -5.74 -20.24
CA GLN A 116 15.97 -5.91 -19.94
C GLN A 116 15.74 -6.26 -18.47
N GLU A 117 16.55 -7.14 -17.89
CA GLU A 117 16.41 -7.50 -16.47
C GLU A 117 16.75 -6.32 -15.56
N GLU A 118 17.78 -5.53 -15.89
CA GLU A 118 18.14 -4.34 -15.13
C GLU A 118 17.03 -3.27 -15.20
N LEU A 119 16.41 -3.06 -16.36
CA LEU A 119 15.25 -2.16 -16.50
C LEU A 119 14.07 -2.61 -15.61
N ILE A 120 13.76 -3.92 -15.61
CA ILE A 120 12.68 -4.48 -14.80
C ILE A 120 13.00 -4.30 -13.31
N LYS A 121 14.24 -4.57 -12.90
CA LYS A 121 14.70 -4.41 -11.52
C LYS A 121 14.55 -2.95 -11.06
N LYS A 122 15.03 -1.99 -11.84
CA LYS A 122 14.86 -0.55 -11.53
C LYS A 122 13.38 -0.16 -11.45
N TYR A 123 12.52 -0.73 -12.30
CA TYR A 123 11.08 -0.48 -12.21
C TYR A 123 10.44 -1.07 -10.95
N VAL A 124 10.83 -2.28 -10.53
CA VAL A 124 10.43 -2.88 -9.26
C VAL A 124 10.88 -1.99 -8.09
N GLU A 125 12.13 -1.51 -8.09
CA GLU A 125 12.64 -0.59 -7.08
C GLU A 125 11.82 0.71 -7.05
N HIS A 126 11.60 1.34 -8.20
CA HIS A 126 10.80 2.56 -8.34
C HIS A 126 9.39 2.43 -7.78
N LEU A 127 8.74 1.29 -7.97
CA LEU A 127 7.39 1.03 -7.46
C LEU A 127 7.37 0.66 -5.97
N THR A 128 8.46 0.13 -5.43
CA THR A 128 8.49 -0.41 -4.06
C THR A 128 9.28 0.43 -3.04
N ASN A 129 9.98 1.49 -3.48
CA ASN A 129 10.82 2.34 -2.64
C ASN A 129 10.03 3.15 -1.59
N GLY A 130 8.82 3.63 -1.94
CA GLY A 130 7.95 4.41 -1.04
C GLY A 130 6.82 3.57 -0.45
N SER A 131 6.17 4.06 0.62
CA SER A 131 4.92 3.47 1.14
C SER A 131 3.69 4.15 0.53
N LEU A 132 2.63 3.39 0.29
CA LEU A 132 1.35 3.86 -0.27
C LEU A 132 0.66 4.94 0.56
N GLN A 133 0.89 6.22 0.27
CA GLN A 133 0.30 7.37 0.97
C GLN A 133 -1.09 7.75 0.47
N ASN A 134 -1.45 7.39 -0.76
CA ASN A 134 -2.66 7.83 -1.44
C ASN A 134 -3.14 6.83 -2.51
N THR A 135 -4.31 7.07 -3.07
CA THR A 135 -4.90 6.17 -4.08
C THR A 135 -4.23 6.27 -5.45
N GLN A 136 -3.53 7.37 -5.77
CA GLN A 136 -2.75 7.49 -6.99
C GLN A 136 -1.57 6.53 -7.01
N GLU A 137 -0.88 6.37 -5.87
CA GLU A 137 0.21 5.40 -5.71
C GLU A 137 -0.30 3.96 -5.77
N LEU A 138 -1.47 3.69 -5.17
CA LEU A 138 -2.13 2.38 -5.26
C LEU A 138 -2.50 2.05 -6.71
N ASP A 139 -3.11 2.98 -7.44
CA ASP A 139 -3.44 2.78 -8.86
C ASP A 139 -2.22 2.57 -9.73
N LYS A 140 -1.13 3.29 -9.45
CA LYS A 140 0.14 3.14 -10.18
C LYS A 140 0.64 1.70 -10.05
N CYS A 141 0.62 1.17 -8.83
CA CYS A 141 1.00 -0.20 -8.53
C CYS A 141 0.03 -1.23 -9.14
N ARG A 142 -1.30 -1.01 -9.04
CA ARG A 142 -2.32 -1.85 -9.71
C ARG A 142 -2.08 -1.89 -11.21
N SER A 143 -1.89 -0.73 -11.84
CA SER A 143 -1.65 -0.64 -13.29
C SER A 143 -0.37 -1.37 -13.71
N ALA A 144 0.69 -1.31 -12.88
CA ALA A 144 1.93 -2.05 -13.15
C ALA A 144 1.73 -3.57 -13.15
N LEU A 145 0.80 -4.08 -12.34
CA LEU A 145 0.42 -5.49 -12.27
C LEU A 145 -0.61 -5.90 -13.35
N GLY A 146 -0.95 -5.01 -14.29
CA GLY A 146 -1.95 -5.26 -15.31
C GLY A 146 -3.38 -5.24 -14.76
N ILE A 147 -3.61 -4.51 -13.67
CA ILE A 147 -4.88 -4.44 -12.97
C ILE A 147 -5.53 -3.07 -13.19
N ASN A 148 -6.85 -3.07 -13.38
CA ASN A 148 -7.63 -1.84 -13.53
C ASN A 148 -7.53 -0.94 -12.28
N LYS A 149 -7.58 0.38 -12.51
CA LYS A 149 -7.65 1.37 -11.43
C LYS A 149 -8.90 1.18 -10.56
N LEU A 150 -8.84 1.67 -9.33
CA LEU A 150 -9.99 1.71 -8.45
C LEU A 150 -11.15 2.49 -9.09
N ILE A 151 -12.37 1.94 -8.96
CA ILE A 151 -13.60 2.67 -9.25
C ILE A 151 -13.79 3.83 -8.26
N ASP A 152 -14.49 4.88 -8.68
CA ASP A 152 -14.56 6.15 -7.93
C ASP A 152 -15.02 6.00 -6.46
N LYS A 153 -15.99 5.11 -6.22
CA LYS A 153 -16.50 4.84 -4.88
C LYS A 153 -15.42 4.25 -3.97
N ASP A 154 -14.71 3.23 -4.45
CA ASP A 154 -13.66 2.54 -3.68
C ASP A 154 -12.43 3.43 -3.54
N ARG A 155 -12.08 4.19 -4.59
CA ARG A 155 -11.06 5.23 -4.55
C ARG A 155 -11.34 6.26 -3.46
N LYS A 156 -12.57 6.77 -3.37
CA LYS A 156 -12.92 7.74 -2.33
C LYS A 156 -12.78 7.12 -0.94
N MET A 157 -13.32 5.92 -0.74
CA MET A 157 -13.28 5.22 0.54
C MET A 157 -11.84 4.91 1.00
N ILE A 158 -11.01 4.34 0.13
CA ILE A 158 -9.60 4.05 0.43
C ILE A 158 -8.80 5.34 0.64
N GLY A 159 -9.12 6.40 -0.11
CA GLY A 159 -8.52 7.72 0.08
C GLY A 159 -8.77 8.30 1.47
N GLU A 160 -10.00 8.22 1.97
CA GLU A 160 -10.36 8.62 3.35
C GLU A 160 -9.61 7.78 4.40
N ILE A 161 -9.43 6.48 4.14
CA ILE A 161 -8.66 5.57 5.01
C ILE A 161 -7.18 5.97 5.05
N PHE A 162 -6.57 6.26 3.89
CA PHE A 162 -5.17 6.73 3.85
C PHE A 162 -4.99 8.04 4.58
N GLN A 163 -5.90 9.00 4.44
CA GLN A 163 -5.85 10.25 5.21
C GLN A 163 -5.90 10.01 6.71
N LYS A 164 -6.80 9.12 7.17
CA LYS A 164 -6.90 8.73 8.58
C LYS A 164 -5.60 8.08 9.08
N ARG A 165 -5.01 7.16 8.29
CA ARG A 165 -3.74 6.51 8.60
C ARG A 165 -2.58 7.50 8.66
N ASN A 166 -2.50 8.42 7.71
CA ASN A 166 -1.45 9.43 7.65
C ASN A 166 -1.53 10.36 8.87
N LYS A 167 -2.75 10.72 9.30
CA LYS A 167 -2.95 11.49 10.53
C LYS A 167 -2.48 10.73 11.77
N ILE A 168 -2.75 9.42 11.85
CA ILE A 168 -2.27 8.58 12.95
C ILE A 168 -0.74 8.54 13.00
N ILE A 169 -0.08 8.34 11.87
CA ILE A 169 1.38 8.16 11.81
C ILE A 169 2.13 9.49 11.94
N HIS A 170 1.72 10.52 11.19
CA HIS A 170 2.49 11.76 11.08
C HIS A 170 2.09 12.83 12.11
N GLU A 171 0.83 12.82 12.56
CA GLU A 171 0.33 13.81 13.52
C GLU A 171 0.06 13.19 14.90
N LEU A 172 0.43 11.92 15.12
CA LEU A 172 0.07 11.15 16.33
C LEU A 172 -1.44 11.19 16.63
N ASP A 173 -2.24 11.34 15.57
CA ASP A 173 -3.67 11.57 15.62
C ASP A 173 -4.09 12.77 16.49
N ALA A 174 -3.23 13.78 16.60
CA ALA A 174 -3.47 14.96 17.40
C ALA A 174 -4.66 15.78 16.86
N ASN A 175 -5.34 16.47 17.78
CA ASN A 175 -6.41 17.40 17.49
C ASN A 175 -6.07 18.75 18.13
N LEU A 176 -5.36 19.57 17.36
CA LEU A 176 -4.79 20.85 17.80
C LEU A 176 -5.81 22.00 17.80
N THR A 177 -7.02 21.80 17.27
CA THR A 177 -8.08 22.84 17.22
C THR A 177 -8.85 22.96 18.54
N ILE A 178 -8.64 22.06 19.50
CA ILE A 178 -9.30 22.08 20.81
C ILE A 178 -8.44 22.87 21.81
N SER A 179 -8.70 24.18 21.94
CA SER A 179 -7.95 25.13 22.79
C SER A 179 -8.42 25.18 24.28
N LYS A 180 -9.41 24.37 24.69
CA LYS A 180 -9.94 24.43 26.07
C LYS A 180 -9.23 23.45 27.01
N LYS A 181 -8.70 23.97 28.13
CA LYS A 181 -8.19 23.21 29.28
C LYS A 181 -9.16 22.06 29.63
N GLY A 182 -8.67 20.82 29.64
CA GLY A 182 -9.42 19.64 30.09
C GLY A 182 -10.10 18.78 29.00
N LYS A 183 -9.91 19.06 27.71
CA LYS A 183 -10.45 18.20 26.63
C LYS A 183 -9.36 17.38 25.93
N ARG A 184 -9.74 16.18 25.45
CA ARG A 184 -8.84 15.20 24.79
C ARG A 184 -8.21 15.82 23.53
N HIS A 185 -6.89 15.79 23.44
CA HIS A 185 -6.09 16.35 22.32
C HIS A 185 -5.88 15.37 21.15
N ARG A 186 -6.68 14.30 21.02
CA ARG A 186 -6.58 13.31 19.93
C ARG A 186 -7.96 12.96 19.38
N ASN A 187 -8.03 12.56 18.10
CA ASN A 187 -9.31 12.20 17.48
C ASN A 187 -9.93 10.95 18.12
N ARG A 188 -11.26 10.87 18.11
CA ARG A 188 -11.98 9.67 18.52
C ARG A 188 -12.17 8.77 17.31
N HIS A 189 -11.86 7.50 17.51
CA HIS A 189 -12.16 6.45 16.55
C HIS A 189 -13.12 5.46 17.22
N SER A 190 -14.19 5.09 16.52
CA SER A 190 -15.04 4.01 16.99
C SER A 190 -14.46 2.67 16.53
N LYS A 191 -14.60 1.63 17.34
CA LYS A 191 -14.21 0.26 16.97
C LYS A 191 -14.85 -0.15 15.64
N LYS A 192 -16.14 0.17 15.46
CA LYS A 192 -16.91 -0.17 14.25
C LYS A 192 -16.31 0.47 13.00
N ASP A 193 -15.95 1.75 13.07
CA ASP A 193 -15.40 2.47 11.93
C ASP A 193 -14.00 1.95 11.57
N ILE A 194 -13.14 1.75 12.57
CA ILE A 194 -11.79 1.20 12.33
C ILE A 194 -11.85 -0.22 11.80
N ARG A 195 -12.77 -1.05 12.31
CA ARG A 195 -12.97 -2.41 11.81
C ARG A 195 -13.35 -2.39 10.33
N LYS A 196 -14.33 -1.55 9.98
CA LYS A 196 -14.75 -1.37 8.59
C LYS A 196 -13.59 -0.93 7.70
N ASP A 197 -12.77 0.02 8.16
CA ASP A 197 -11.61 0.49 7.39
C ASP A 197 -10.56 -0.60 7.20
N CYS A 198 -10.26 -1.39 8.24
CA CYS A 198 -9.37 -2.54 8.14
C CYS A 198 -9.91 -3.59 7.15
N ASP A 199 -11.20 -3.92 7.24
CA ASP A 199 -11.85 -4.90 6.36
C ASP A 199 -11.80 -4.46 4.89
N VAL A 200 -11.94 -3.16 4.62
CA VAL A 200 -11.79 -2.59 3.27
C VAL A 200 -10.39 -2.84 2.73
N LEU A 201 -9.34 -2.56 3.52
CA LEU A 201 -7.96 -2.74 3.08
C LEU A 201 -7.61 -4.23 2.90
N LEU A 202 -8.06 -5.11 3.80
CA LEU A 202 -7.87 -6.56 3.67
C LEU A 202 -8.58 -7.13 2.43
N LYS A 203 -9.79 -6.63 2.14
CA LYS A 203 -10.52 -7.00 0.93
C LYS A 203 -9.79 -6.54 -0.33
N GLU A 204 -9.20 -5.35 -0.29
CA GLU A 204 -8.40 -4.84 -1.40
C GLU A 204 -7.16 -5.72 -1.66
N CYS A 205 -6.44 -6.15 -0.62
CA CYS A 205 -5.35 -7.12 -0.75
C CYS A 205 -5.81 -8.41 -1.46
N GLU A 206 -6.91 -8.99 -0.99
CA GLU A 206 -7.45 -10.23 -1.55
C GLU A 206 -7.87 -10.05 -3.01
N THR A 207 -8.44 -8.89 -3.35
CA THR A 207 -8.86 -8.55 -4.71
C THR A 207 -7.64 -8.46 -5.63
N ILE A 208 -6.60 -7.72 -5.22
CA ILE A 208 -5.37 -7.57 -6.00
C ILE A 208 -4.68 -8.92 -6.21
N ILE A 209 -4.56 -9.75 -5.16
CA ILE A 209 -3.96 -11.09 -5.29
C ILE A 209 -4.71 -11.92 -6.34
N LYS A 210 -6.05 -11.97 -6.27
CA LYS A 210 -6.88 -12.72 -7.23
C LYS A 210 -6.75 -12.19 -8.66
N GLU A 211 -6.69 -10.87 -8.83
CA GLU A 211 -6.51 -10.26 -10.15
C GLU A 211 -5.12 -10.59 -10.73
N VAL A 212 -4.06 -10.55 -9.91
CA VAL A 212 -2.72 -11.01 -10.32
C VAL A 212 -2.72 -12.49 -10.70
N GLU A 213 -3.31 -13.36 -9.88
CA GLU A 213 -3.40 -14.80 -10.18
C GLU A 213 -4.18 -15.09 -11.47
N ASN A 214 -5.14 -14.24 -11.82
CA ASN A 214 -5.84 -14.35 -13.11
C ASN A 214 -4.96 -13.88 -14.27
N ASN A 215 -4.14 -12.84 -14.07
CA ASN A 215 -3.20 -12.36 -15.09
C ASN A 215 -2.00 -13.30 -15.31
N LEU A 216 -1.72 -14.20 -14.36
CA LEU A 216 -0.65 -15.21 -14.45
C LEU A 216 -1.09 -16.52 -15.14
N LYS A 217 -2.39 -16.70 -15.41
CA LYS A 217 -2.92 -17.86 -16.15
C LYS A 217 -2.70 -17.70 -17.65
#